data_AF-A0A952VAL7-F1
#
_entry.id   AF-A0A952VAL7-F1
#
_cell.length_a   1.000
_cell.length_b   1.000
_cell.length_c   1.000
_cell.angle_alpha   90.00
_cell.angle_beta   90.00
_cell.angle_gamma   90.00
#
_symmetry.space_group_name_H-M   'P 1'
#
loop_
_entity.id
_entity.type
_entity.pdbx_description
1 polymer ?
#
loop_
_entity_poly.entity_id
_entity_poly.type
_entity_poly.pdbx_seq_one_letter_code
_entity_poly.pdbx_strand_id
1 'polypeptide(L)'
;MRKNDLFMLVGGSVVLFDALASFLSKTLALEYTEFAVGSMLIYFLSGGWGAWRFSFLTGLAASLFAGLIDATLGLLVSRLIGPFTAFSFEFVPFDKYFFMVAAVVLGSTGVGLAGAVLGTLIRHLTHKGTAAKE
;
A
#
# COMPACT_ATOMS: atom_id res chain seq x y z
N MET A 1 10.13 -1.51 17.50
CA MET A 1 9.71 -2.18 16.25
C MET A 1 10.94 -2.31 15.35
N ARG A 2 11.24 -3.50 14.85
CA ARG A 2 12.32 -3.77 13.90
C ARG A 2 11.84 -3.48 12.47
N LYS A 3 12.75 -3.34 11.51
CA LYS A 3 12.40 -3.15 10.10
C LYS A 3 11.55 -4.30 9.55
N ASN A 4 11.87 -5.55 9.90
CA ASN A 4 11.13 -6.72 9.45
C ASN A 4 9.66 -6.68 9.91
N ASP A 5 9.43 -6.23 11.15
CA ASP A 5 8.08 -6.10 11.70
C ASP A 5 7.26 -5.07 10.88
N LEU A 6 7.88 -3.98 10.39
CA LEU A 6 7.22 -3.01 9.49
C LEU A 6 6.76 -3.68 8.19
N PHE A 7 7.63 -4.41 7.51
CA PHE A 7 7.29 -5.05 6.24
C PHE A 7 6.21 -6.12 6.41
N MET A 8 6.25 -6.90 7.50
CA MET A 8 5.19 -7.86 7.83
C MET A 8 3.84 -7.17 8.06
N LEU A 9 3.83 -6.07 8.81
CA LEU A 9 2.61 -5.30 9.06
C LEU A 9 2.07 -4.67 7.77
N VAL A 10 2.93 -4.10 6.93
CA VAL A 10 2.53 -3.50 5.65
C VAL A 10 1.94 -4.55 4.72
N GLY A 11 2.66 -5.65 4.49
CA GLY A 11 2.18 -6.73 3.63
C GLY A 11 0.89 -7.36 4.16
N GLY A 12 0.83 -7.63 5.47
CA GLY A 12 -0.38 -8.16 6.11
C GLY A 12 -1.58 -7.21 6.01
N SER A 13 -1.35 -5.90 6.17
CA SER A 13 -2.41 -4.89 6.04
C SER A 13 -2.98 -4.82 4.63
N VAL A 14 -2.11 -4.88 3.61
CA VAL A 14 -2.54 -4.89 2.20
C VAL A 14 -3.39 -6.12 1.91
N VAL A 15 -2.91 -7.32 2.25
CA VAL A 15 -3.64 -8.58 2.01
C VAL A 15 -4.99 -8.59 2.76
N LEU A 16 -5.00 -8.15 4.01
CA LEU A 16 -6.22 -8.07 4.80
C LEU A 16 -7.20 -7.06 4.22
N PHE A 17 -6.71 -5.89 3.77
CA PHE A 17 -7.54 -4.88 3.14
C PHE A 17 -8.18 -5.41 1.86
N ASP A 18 -7.41 -6.05 0.99
CA ASP A 18 -7.93 -6.64 -0.26
C ASP A 18 -8.98 -7.72 -0.01
N ALA A 19 -8.78 -8.56 1.01
CA ALA A 19 -9.77 -9.54 1.43
C ALA A 19 -11.08 -8.87 1.88
N LEU A 20 -10.99 -7.84 2.72
CA LEU A 20 -12.14 -7.10 3.23
C LEU A 20 -12.84 -6.30 2.12
N ALA A 21 -12.09 -5.59 1.29
CA ALA A 21 -12.60 -4.83 0.16
C ALA A 21 -13.33 -5.77 -0.82
N SER A 22 -12.76 -6.94 -1.09
CA SER A 22 -13.40 -7.92 -1.97
C SER A 22 -14.69 -8.47 -1.39
N PHE A 23 -14.68 -8.79 -0.10
CA PHE A 23 -15.86 -9.27 0.62
C PHE A 23 -16.97 -8.21 0.67
N LEU A 24 -16.62 -6.96 0.97
CA LEU A 24 -17.56 -5.84 1.02
C LEU A 24 -18.11 -5.50 -0.36
N SER A 25 -17.26 -5.44 -1.38
CA SER A 25 -17.66 -5.24 -2.78
C SER A 25 -18.71 -6.28 -3.19
N LYS A 26 -18.46 -7.56 -2.90
CA LYS A 26 -19.41 -8.65 -3.16
C LYS A 26 -20.72 -8.51 -2.38
N THR A 27 -20.64 -8.16 -1.10
CA THR A 27 -21.81 -8.11 -0.20
C THR A 27 -22.71 -6.91 -0.48
N LEU A 28 -22.11 -5.77 -0.81
CA LEU A 28 -22.81 -4.51 -1.01
C LEU A 28 -23.06 -4.17 -2.49
N ALA A 29 -22.62 -5.04 -3.41
CA ALA A 29 -22.63 -4.80 -4.85
C ALA A 29 -21.96 -3.46 -5.26
N LEU A 30 -20.87 -3.12 -4.57
CA LEU A 30 -20.06 -1.94 -4.86
C LEU A 30 -18.93 -2.31 -5.82
N GLU A 31 -18.62 -1.42 -6.76
CA GLU A 31 -17.47 -1.60 -7.65
C GLU A 31 -16.17 -1.63 -6.84
N TYR A 32 -15.36 -2.66 -7.02
CA TYR A 32 -14.09 -2.83 -6.29
C TYR A 32 -13.17 -1.60 -6.40
N THR A 33 -13.23 -0.87 -7.51
CA THR A 33 -12.43 0.35 -7.74
C THR A 33 -12.72 1.47 -6.75
N GLU A 34 -13.89 1.48 -6.10
CA GLU A 34 -14.21 2.48 -5.06
C GLU A 34 -13.32 2.34 -3.83
N PHE A 35 -12.79 1.14 -3.58
CA PHE A 35 -11.87 0.87 -2.46
C PHE A 35 -10.42 1.29 -2.75
N ALA A 36 -10.10 1.75 -3.97
CA ALA A 36 -8.74 2.13 -4.36
C ALA A 36 -8.16 3.25 -3.47
N VAL A 37 -9.01 4.16 -2.97
CA VAL A 37 -8.60 5.20 -2.01
C VAL A 37 -8.05 4.59 -0.72
N GLY A 38 -8.62 3.47 -0.26
CA GLY A 38 -8.14 2.76 0.92
C GLY A 38 -6.72 2.20 0.71
N SER A 39 -6.45 1.58 -0.44
CA SER A 39 -5.09 1.13 -0.79
C SER A 39 -4.10 2.29 -0.87
N MET A 40 -4.51 3.44 -1.45
CA MET A 40 -3.68 4.64 -1.49
C MET A 40 -3.32 5.14 -0.08
N LEU A 41 -4.26 5.12 0.87
CA LEU A 41 -3.99 5.47 2.26
C LEU A 41 -2.97 4.51 2.89
N ILE A 42 -3.08 3.21 2.64
CA ILE A 42 -2.10 2.22 3.12
C ILE A 42 -0.70 2.52 2.56
N TYR A 43 -0.59 2.84 1.27
CA TYR A 43 0.69 3.21 0.65
C TYR A 43 1.28 4.47 1.26
N PHE A 44 0.48 5.52 1.39
CA PHE A 44 0.89 6.77 2.01
C PHE A 44 1.37 6.57 3.44
N LEU A 45 0.59 5.84 4.25
CA LEU A 45 0.92 5.55 5.65
C LEU A 45 2.15 4.66 5.78
N SER A 46 2.32 3.66 4.93
CA SER A 46 3.50 2.79 4.94
C SER A 46 4.78 3.58 4.64
N GLY A 47 4.74 4.46 3.63
CA GLY A 47 5.84 5.35 3.28
C GLY A 47 6.16 6.34 4.40
N GLY A 48 5.14 7.01 4.93
CA GLY A 48 5.31 7.99 6.00
C GLY A 48 5.78 7.37 7.31
N TRP A 49 5.20 6.24 7.71
CA TRP A 49 5.59 5.58 8.96
C TRP A 49 7.01 5.02 8.90
N GLY A 50 7.39 4.39 7.78
CA GLY A 50 8.75 3.92 7.55
C GLY A 50 9.79 5.04 7.55
N ALA A 51 9.47 6.18 6.93
CA ALA A 51 10.33 7.35 6.92
C ALA A 51 10.47 8.03 8.28
N TRP A 52 9.34 8.20 8.98
CA TRP A 52 9.30 8.80 10.31
C TRP A 52 10.09 7.98 11.34
N ARG A 53 9.95 6.66 11.33
CA ARG A 53 10.59 5.78 12.34
C ARG A 53 12.00 5.36 12.02
N PHE A 54 12.35 5.21 10.73
CA PHE A 54 13.65 4.65 10.35
C PHE A 54 14.44 5.59 9.44
N SER A 55 14.05 5.72 8.18
CA SER A 55 14.73 6.58 7.19
C SER A 55 13.86 6.74 5.95
N PHE A 56 14.05 7.82 5.21
CA PHE A 56 13.35 8.08 3.97
C PHE A 56 13.36 6.88 3.01
N LEU A 57 14.53 6.25 2.81
CA LEU A 57 14.67 5.07 1.95
C LEU A 57 13.89 3.85 2.47
N THR A 58 13.79 3.68 3.79
CA THR A 58 12.96 2.62 4.37
C THR A 58 11.47 2.88 4.12
N GLY A 59 11.02 4.14 4.16
CA GLY A 59 9.66 4.52 3.77
C GLY A 59 9.36 4.18 2.30
N LEU A 60 10.25 4.59 1.39
CA LEU A 60 10.10 4.24 -0.04
C LEU A 60 10.06 2.73 -0.27
N ALA A 61 10.99 1.99 0.35
CA ALA A 61 11.03 0.53 0.24
C ALA A 61 9.76 -0.13 0.79
N ALA A 62 9.19 0.39 1.89
CA ALA A 62 7.94 -0.11 2.45
C ALA A 62 6.74 0.08 1.51
N SER A 63 6.63 1.24 0.83
CA SER A 63 5.54 1.47 -0.12
C SER A 63 5.69 0.72 -1.44
N LEU A 64 6.93 0.56 -1.90
CA LEU A 64 7.25 -0.32 -3.04
C LEU A 64 6.83 -1.76 -2.71
N PHE A 65 7.20 -2.25 -1.53
CA PHE A 65 6.82 -3.57 -1.05
C PHE A 65 5.30 -3.71 -0.93
N ALA A 66 4.60 -2.69 -0.42
CA ALA A 66 3.14 -2.68 -0.35
C ALA A 66 2.49 -2.87 -1.73
N GLY A 67 2.94 -2.12 -2.75
CA GLY A 67 2.41 -2.24 -4.11
C GLY A 67 2.74 -3.57 -4.77
N LEU A 68 3.91 -4.15 -4.49
CA LEU A 68 4.25 -5.50 -4.96
C LEU A 68 3.32 -6.55 -4.35
N ILE A 69 3.03 -6.46 -3.04
CA ILE A 69 2.12 -7.38 -2.36
C ILE A 69 0.69 -7.21 -2.90
N ASP A 70 0.23 -5.97 -3.08
CA ASP A 70 -1.10 -5.66 -3.63
C ASP A 70 -1.28 -6.25 -5.03
N ALA A 71 -0.32 -5.97 -5.92
CA ALA A 71 -0.34 -6.43 -7.30
C ALA A 71 -0.16 -7.96 -7.45
N THR A 72 0.21 -8.68 -6.39
CA THR A 72 0.43 -10.13 -6.41
C THR A 72 -0.50 -10.87 -5.48
N LEU A 73 -0.19 -10.93 -4.18
CA LEU A 73 -0.94 -11.66 -3.17
C LEU A 73 -2.32 -11.05 -2.93
N GLY A 74 -2.41 -9.72 -2.91
CA GLY A 74 -3.68 -9.00 -2.78
C GLY A 74 -4.64 -9.38 -3.91
N LEU A 75 -4.18 -9.20 -5.15
CA LEU A 75 -4.92 -9.63 -6.35
C LEU A 75 -5.30 -11.11 -6.33
N LEU A 76 -4.41 -12.00 -5.89
CA LEU A 76 -4.71 -13.44 -5.77
C LEU A 76 -5.86 -13.67 -4.79
N VAL A 77 -5.81 -13.05 -3.61
CA VAL A 77 -6.86 -13.17 -2.58
C VAL A 77 -8.18 -12.61 -3.09
N SER A 78 -8.16 -11.46 -3.75
CA SER A 78 -9.34 -10.85 -4.36
C SER A 78 -9.97 -11.78 -5.41
N ARG A 79 -9.16 -12.42 -6.27
CA ARG A 79 -9.66 -13.42 -7.23
C ARG A 79 -10.32 -14.64 -6.57
N LEU A 80 -9.79 -15.10 -5.43
CA LEU A 80 -10.36 -16.24 -4.69
C LEU A 80 -11.73 -15.89 -4.07
N ILE A 81 -11.93 -14.64 -3.64
CA ILE A 81 -13.20 -14.19 -3.06
C ILE A 81 -14.24 -13.91 -4.15
N GLY A 82 -13.80 -13.35 -5.27
CA GLY A 82 -14.63 -12.94 -6.41
C GLY A 82 -15.47 -11.70 -6.07
N PRO A 83 -14.87 -10.49 -6.07
CA PRO A 83 -15.58 -9.25 -5.82
C PRO A 83 -16.62 -8.94 -6.89
N PHE A 84 -17.51 -8.01 -6.59
CA PHE A 84 -18.41 -7.45 -7.57
C PHE A 84 -17.63 -6.45 -8.44
N THR A 85 -17.41 -6.81 -9.70
CA THR A 85 -16.67 -5.98 -10.66
C THR A 85 -17.39 -5.96 -11.99
N ALA A 86 -17.48 -4.78 -12.62
CA ALA A 86 -17.96 -4.68 -14.01
C ALA A 86 -17.07 -5.44 -15.00
N PHE A 87 -15.80 -5.70 -14.63
CA PHE A 87 -14.84 -6.42 -15.46
C PHE A 87 -14.74 -7.87 -15.00
N SER A 88 -14.93 -8.82 -15.92
CA SER A 88 -14.61 -10.22 -15.65
C SER A 88 -13.10 -10.35 -15.38
N PHE A 89 -12.72 -11.09 -14.34
CA PHE A 89 -11.34 -11.58 -14.17
C PHE A 89 -11.08 -12.69 -15.21
N GLU A 90 -11.23 -12.38 -16.49
CA GLU A 90 -10.73 -13.23 -17.55
C GLU A 90 -9.21 -13.35 -17.44
N PHE A 91 -8.65 -14.41 -18.03
CA PHE A 91 -7.21 -14.59 -18.12
C PHE A 91 -6.60 -13.39 -18.86
N VAL A 92 -6.13 -12.42 -18.09
CA VAL A 92 -5.43 -11.25 -18.61
C VAL A 92 -4.13 -11.77 -19.25
N PRO A 93 -3.89 -11.50 -20.55
CA PRO A 93 -2.64 -11.81 -21.21
C PRO A 93 -1.42 -11.35 -20.40
N PHE A 94 -0.33 -12.12 -20.46
CA PHE A 94 0.84 -11.91 -19.60
C PHE A 94 1.45 -10.49 -19.74
N ASP A 95 1.47 -9.94 -20.94
CA ASP A 95 1.89 -8.57 -21.24
C ASP A 95 1.05 -7.54 -20.46
N LYS A 96 -0.28 -7.66 -20.53
CA LYS A 96 -1.20 -6.78 -19.79
C LYS A 96 -1.09 -6.95 -18.28
N TYR A 97 -0.85 -8.18 -17.81
CA TYR A 97 -0.61 -8.45 -16.39
C TYR A 97 0.65 -7.72 -15.90
N PHE A 98 1.74 -7.79 -16.67
CA PHE A 98 2.98 -7.08 -16.35
C PHE A 98 2.77 -5.56 -16.26
N PHE A 99 2.06 -4.97 -17.23
CA PHE A 99 1.75 -3.54 -17.20
C PHE A 99 0.90 -3.14 -16.00
N MET A 100 -0.08 -3.96 -15.62
CA MET A 100 -0.91 -3.73 -14.44
C MET A 100 -0.07 -3.77 -13.16
N VAL A 101 0.79 -4.79 -12.99
CA VAL A 101 1.69 -4.87 -11.83
C VAL A 101 2.62 -3.65 -11.78
N ALA A 102 3.23 -3.29 -12.91
CA ALA A 102 4.09 -2.12 -12.99
C ALA A 102 3.33 -0.83 -12.63
N ALA A 103 2.09 -0.66 -13.11
CA ALA A 103 1.26 0.50 -12.80
C ALA A 103 0.93 0.60 -11.31
N VAL A 104 0.54 -0.52 -10.67
CA VAL A 104 0.25 -0.56 -9.23
C VAL A 104 1.50 -0.24 -8.41
N VAL A 105 2.64 -0.83 -8.76
CA VAL A 105 3.92 -0.62 -8.06
C VAL A 105 4.41 0.82 -8.22
N LEU A 106 4.33 1.40 -9.41
CA LEU A 106 4.70 2.79 -9.65
C LEU A 106 3.74 3.74 -8.92
N GLY A 107 2.43 3.48 -8.98
CA GLY A 107 1.42 4.25 -8.27
C GLY A 107 1.62 4.22 -6.76
N SER A 108 1.80 3.03 -6.17
CA SER A 108 2.06 2.88 -4.74
C SER A 108 3.36 3.56 -4.33
N THR A 109 4.40 3.49 -5.15
CA THR A 109 5.68 4.15 -4.87
C THR A 109 5.55 5.67 -4.94
N GLY A 110 4.80 6.19 -5.91
CA GLY A 110 4.52 7.63 -6.02
C GLY A 110 3.73 8.17 -4.83
N VAL A 111 2.67 7.47 -4.40
CA VAL A 111 1.89 7.83 -3.20
C VAL A 111 2.74 7.69 -1.93
N GLY A 112 3.52 6.61 -1.84
CA GLY A 112 4.45 6.35 -0.75
C GLY A 112 5.56 7.38 -0.63
N LEU A 113 6.03 7.95 -1.75
CA LEU A 113 7.00 9.04 -1.77
C LEU A 113 6.44 10.27 -1.06
N ALA A 114 5.20 10.66 -1.34
CA ALA A 114 4.53 11.76 -0.64
C ALA A 114 4.45 11.49 0.86
N GLY A 115 4.07 10.25 1.24
CA GLY A 115 4.08 9.81 2.63
C GLY A 115 5.48 9.91 3.27
N ALA A 116 6.51 9.40 2.59
CA ALA A 116 7.88 9.37 3.09
C ALA A 116 8.47 10.79 3.27
N VAL A 117 8.13 11.73 2.38
CA VAL A 117 8.48 13.15 2.54
C VAL A 117 7.85 13.68 3.82
N LEU A 118 6.53 13.50 4.01
CA LEU A 118 5.84 13.96 5.21
C LEU A 118 6.43 13.34 6.49
N GLY A 119 6.65 12.03 6.50
CA GLY A 119 7.25 11.33 7.64
C GLY A 119 8.64 11.84 8.00
N THR A 120 9.45 12.18 6.98
CA THR A 120 10.79 12.77 7.17
C THR A 120 10.69 14.18 7.76
N LEU A 121 9.76 15.00 7.28
CA LEU A 121 9.52 16.34 7.84
C LEU A 121 9.11 16.28 9.31
N ILE A 122 8.17 15.40 9.65
CA ILE A 122 7.73 15.19 11.04
C ILE A 122 8.90 14.76 11.92
N ARG A 123 9.75 13.85 11.44
CA ARG A 123 10.96 13.43 12.15
C ARG A 123 11.91 14.60 12.42
N HIS A 124 12.13 15.47 11.43
CA HIS A 124 13.02 16.61 11.59
C HIS A 124 12.48 17.64 12.60
N LEU A 125 11.17 17.90 12.55
CA LEU A 125 10.50 18.82 13.48
C LEU A 125 10.54 18.30 14.92
N THR A 126 10.36 17.00 15.13
CA THR A 126 10.39 16.38 16.46
C THR A 126 11.79 16.40 17.09
N HIS A 127 12.85 16.18 16.30
CA HIS A 127 14.23 16.26 16.81
C HIS A 127 14.67 17.70 17.15
N LYS A 128 14.23 18.71 16.40
CA LYS A 128 14.52 20.11 16.73
C LYS A 128 13.89 20.55 18.05
N GLY A 129 12.67 20.06 18.33
CA GLY A 129 11.95 20.41 19.56
C GLY A 129 12.60 19.87 20.84
N THR A 130 13.33 18.76 20.77
CA THR A 130 14.06 18.22 21.94
C THR A 130 15.34 18.99 22.22
N ALA A 131 16.08 19.40 21.18
CA ALA A 131 17.33 20.13 21.32
C ALA A 131 17.15 21.57 21.88
N ALA A 132 15.98 22.18 21.69
CA ALA A 132 15.69 23.52 22.21
C ALA A 132 15.30 23.56 23.70
N LYS A 133 15.16 22.40 24.36
CA LYS A 133 14.77 22.29 25.77
C LYS A 133 15.94 21.96 26.71
N GLU A 134 17.12 21.70 26.16
CA GLU A 134 18.39 21.49 26.89
C GLU A 134 19.19 22.79 26.95
#